data_AF-A0AB32UXC9-F1
#
_entry.id   AF-A0AB32UXC9-F1
#
_cell.length_a   1.000
_cell.length_b   1.000
_cell.length_c   1.000
_cell.angle_alpha   90.00
_cell.angle_beta   90.00
_cell.angle_gamma   90.00
#
_symmetry.space_group_name_H-M   'P 1'
#
loop_
_entity.id
_entity.type
_entity.pdbx_description
1 polymer ?
#
loop_
_entity_poly.entity_id
_entity_poly.type
_entity_poly.pdbx_seq_one_letter_code
_entity_poly.pdbx_strand_id
1 'polypeptide(L)'
;MTRCLDKVIGRQKSNVLSLKSLCAKTFEMLHLKAKFSLFHHCSSVVSTMNEHLVQPHDGVSAEASALKLMAATAVLAFLLHVFWRCCCSCFRHVKRCYYSYFSSCSSSSAATMDPSAIAGVEKILNYKFKNKRLLEEALTHSSFSNTVSFERLEFIGDASLGLAVATHFFRLGQLKLTPGQLTKLREKCVSNAKLARVAADHGLYWLLRKYNTASLDDNVREYERAVKDAADDHNITVKNPDILADVVEALAGAVYLDVNFDLDKLWTKSER
;
A
#
# COMPACT_ATOMS: atom_id res chain seq x y z
N MET A 1 33.28 -41.71 -27.58
CA MET A 1 32.43 -40.65 -26.98
C MET A 1 31.16 -40.36 -27.79
N THR A 2 30.72 -41.30 -28.64
CA THR A 2 29.69 -41.07 -29.68
C THR A 2 28.47 -41.98 -29.52
N ARG A 3 28.24 -42.54 -28.32
CA ARG A 3 27.03 -43.33 -27.98
C ARG A 3 26.15 -42.70 -26.88
N CYS A 4 26.59 -41.60 -26.25
CA CYS A 4 25.77 -40.84 -25.29
C CYS A 4 24.99 -39.67 -25.92
N LEU A 5 25.39 -39.17 -27.10
CA LEU A 5 24.75 -38.02 -27.75
C LEU A 5 23.42 -38.38 -28.44
N ASP A 6 23.27 -39.60 -28.96
CA ASP A 6 22.04 -40.01 -29.66
C ASP A 6 20.84 -40.17 -28.72
N LYS A 7 21.07 -40.48 -27.44
CA LYS A 7 20.00 -40.55 -26.43
C LYS A 7 19.47 -39.18 -25.98
N VAL A 8 20.25 -38.11 -26.16
CA VAL A 8 19.81 -36.75 -25.80
C VAL A 8 19.02 -36.10 -26.94
N ILE A 9 19.38 -36.39 -28.20
CA ILE A 9 18.69 -35.84 -29.38
C ILE A 9 17.30 -36.50 -29.58
N GLY A 10 17.14 -37.76 -29.19
CA GLY A 10 15.84 -38.46 -29.22
C GLY A 10 14.78 -37.94 -28.23
N ARG A 11 15.17 -37.28 -27.13
CA ARG A 11 14.22 -36.75 -26.12
C ARG A 11 13.71 -35.33 -26.39
N GLN A 12 14.26 -34.62 -27.38
CA GLN A 12 13.81 -33.27 -27.72
C GLN A 12 12.62 -33.23 -28.71
N LYS A 13 12.39 -34.29 -29.50
CA LYS A 13 11.24 -34.36 -30.42
C LYS A 13 9.90 -34.64 -29.73
N SER A 14 9.87 -35.22 -28.52
CA SER A 14 8.62 -35.47 -27.78
C SER A 14 8.05 -34.22 -27.09
N ASN A 15 8.88 -33.20 -26.83
CA ASN A 15 8.46 -32.00 -26.10
C ASN A 15 7.76 -30.95 -26.99
N VAL A 16 7.98 -30.98 -28.31
CA VAL A 16 7.37 -30.02 -29.24
C VAL A 16 5.89 -30.33 -29.50
N LEU A 17 5.49 -31.62 -29.46
CA LEU A 17 4.08 -32.03 -29.55
C LEU A 17 3.30 -31.71 -28.25
N SER A 18 3.98 -31.77 -27.10
CA SER A 18 3.42 -31.39 -25.79
C SER A 18 3.10 -29.89 -25.71
N LEU A 19 4.01 -29.04 -26.20
CA LEU A 19 3.85 -27.57 -26.18
C LEU A 19 2.72 -27.06 -27.10
N LYS A 20 2.51 -27.66 -28.27
CA LYS A 20 1.36 -27.33 -29.12
C LYS A 20 0.02 -27.70 -28.46
N SER A 21 -0.03 -28.85 -27.78
CA SER A 21 -1.23 -29.26 -27.02
C SER A 21 -1.49 -28.39 -25.80
N LEU A 22 -0.42 -27.89 -25.15
CA LEU A 22 -0.50 -27.02 -23.99
C LEU A 22 -0.95 -25.61 -24.40
N CYS A 23 -0.43 -25.06 -25.51
CA CYS A 23 -0.91 -23.80 -26.07
C CYS A 23 -2.38 -23.91 -26.51
N ALA A 24 -2.80 -25.00 -27.17
CA ALA A 24 -4.19 -25.20 -27.58
C ALA A 24 -5.15 -25.30 -26.38
N LYS A 25 -4.78 -26.03 -25.32
CA LYS A 25 -5.56 -26.12 -24.08
C LYS A 25 -5.60 -24.80 -23.30
N THR A 26 -4.54 -24.01 -23.38
CA THR A 26 -4.51 -22.66 -22.78
C THR A 26 -5.41 -21.70 -23.57
N PHE A 27 -5.51 -21.88 -24.89
CA PHE A 27 -6.38 -21.10 -25.78
C PHE A 27 -7.87 -21.43 -25.55
N GLU A 28 -8.24 -22.70 -25.37
CA GLU A 28 -9.62 -23.08 -25.02
C GLU A 28 -10.03 -22.61 -23.62
N MET A 29 -9.12 -22.64 -22.63
CA MET A 29 -9.41 -22.13 -21.28
C MET A 29 -9.61 -20.61 -21.25
N LEU A 30 -8.98 -19.86 -22.15
CA LEU A 30 -9.13 -18.41 -22.27
C LEU A 30 -10.49 -18.01 -22.88
N HIS A 31 -11.14 -18.91 -23.62
CA HIS A 31 -12.41 -18.65 -24.29
C HIS A 31 -13.64 -18.67 -23.35
N LEU A 32 -13.54 -19.26 -22.15
CA LEU A 32 -14.75 -19.55 -21.35
C LEU A 32 -15.16 -18.50 -20.30
N LYS A 33 -14.39 -17.44 -20.03
CA LYS A 33 -14.82 -16.39 -19.09
C LYS A 33 -14.23 -15.01 -19.43
N ALA A 34 -14.83 -14.32 -20.38
CA ALA A 34 -14.63 -12.88 -20.51
C ALA A 34 -15.88 -12.17 -21.02
N LYS A 35 -16.56 -11.46 -20.11
CA LYS A 35 -17.39 -10.32 -20.50
C LYS A 35 -16.46 -9.14 -20.78
N PHE A 36 -16.47 -8.74 -22.05
CA PHE A 36 -16.40 -7.39 -22.62
C PHE A 36 -15.13 -6.53 -22.56
N SER A 37 -14.80 -6.03 -23.76
CA SER A 37 -14.10 -4.79 -24.15
C SER A 37 -12.59 -4.80 -24.41
N LEU A 38 -11.74 -5.53 -23.69
CA LEU A 38 -10.29 -5.49 -23.99
C LEU A 38 -9.85 -6.44 -25.12
N PHE A 39 -10.66 -7.45 -25.45
CA PHE A 39 -10.26 -8.51 -26.38
C PHE A 39 -10.37 -8.10 -27.86
N HIS A 40 -11.27 -7.18 -28.21
CA HIS A 40 -11.45 -6.74 -29.60
C HIS A 40 -10.25 -5.94 -30.12
N HIS A 41 -9.56 -5.18 -29.26
CA HIS A 41 -8.32 -4.49 -29.65
C HIS A 41 -7.15 -5.46 -29.79
N CYS A 42 -6.98 -6.43 -28.88
CA CYS A 42 -5.91 -7.41 -28.99
C CYS A 42 -6.11 -8.39 -30.16
N SER A 43 -7.34 -8.81 -30.46
CA SER A 43 -7.60 -9.73 -31.57
C SER A 43 -7.38 -9.07 -32.95
N SER A 44 -7.68 -7.78 -33.07
CA SER A 44 -7.39 -7.00 -34.28
C SER A 44 -5.88 -6.86 -34.48
N VAL A 45 -5.13 -6.50 -33.43
CA VAL A 45 -3.66 -6.37 -33.49
C VAL A 45 -3.00 -7.71 -33.84
N VAL A 46 -3.48 -8.82 -33.28
CA VAL A 46 -2.95 -10.16 -33.58
C VAL A 46 -3.30 -10.63 -35.00
N SER A 47 -4.49 -10.32 -35.54
CA SER A 47 -4.83 -10.64 -36.94
C SER A 47 -4.04 -9.82 -37.94
N THR A 48 -3.91 -8.51 -37.73
CA THR A 48 -3.14 -7.63 -38.62
C THR A 48 -1.64 -8.01 -38.63
N MET A 49 -1.11 -8.51 -37.51
CA MET A 49 0.27 -8.99 -37.43
C MET A 49 0.46 -10.37 -38.08
N ASN A 50 -0.55 -11.23 -38.09
CA ASN A 50 -0.46 -12.54 -38.75
C ASN A 50 -0.47 -12.42 -40.29
N GLU A 51 -1.11 -11.40 -40.84
CA GLU A 51 -1.07 -11.11 -42.29
C GLU A 51 0.26 -10.49 -42.75
N HIS A 52 0.96 -9.75 -41.87
CA HIS A 52 2.24 -9.11 -42.21
C HIS A 52 3.48 -10.00 -41.98
N LEU A 53 3.35 -11.18 -41.37
CA LEU A 53 4.46 -12.10 -41.08
C LEU A 53 4.67 -13.22 -42.12
N VAL A 54 3.94 -13.21 -43.25
CA VAL A 54 3.98 -14.30 -44.27
C VAL A 54 4.78 -13.93 -45.53
N GLN A 55 5.45 -12.77 -45.59
CA GLN A 55 6.27 -12.41 -46.76
C GLN A 55 7.76 -12.42 -46.37
N PRO A 56 8.57 -13.36 -46.89
CA PRO A 56 9.99 -13.44 -46.57
C PRO A 56 10.77 -12.46 -47.46
N HIS A 57 11.62 -11.63 -46.87
CA HIS A 57 12.76 -11.08 -47.60
C HIS A 57 13.98 -10.94 -46.70
N ASP A 58 15.11 -11.27 -47.29
CA ASP A 58 16.41 -11.57 -46.71
C ASP A 58 16.97 -10.46 -45.81
N GLY A 59 17.50 -10.84 -44.65
CA GLY A 59 18.35 -9.96 -43.84
C GLY A 59 18.15 -10.07 -42.33
N VAL A 60 18.87 -11.00 -41.70
CA VAL A 60 18.95 -11.15 -40.24
C VAL A 60 19.42 -9.83 -39.59
N SER A 61 18.50 -9.07 -38.99
CA SER A 61 18.79 -8.01 -37.99
C SER A 61 17.52 -7.44 -37.34
N ALA A 62 16.41 -7.32 -38.09
CA ALA A 62 15.16 -6.74 -37.58
C ALA A 62 14.22 -7.78 -36.94
N GLU A 63 14.11 -8.98 -37.53
CA GLU A 63 13.18 -10.03 -37.10
C GLU A 63 13.53 -10.64 -35.72
N ALA A 64 14.82 -10.85 -35.45
CA ALA A 64 15.26 -11.35 -34.15
C ALA A 64 15.01 -10.33 -33.02
N SER A 65 15.05 -9.04 -33.35
CA SER A 65 14.78 -7.93 -32.43
C SER A 65 13.28 -7.79 -32.15
N ALA A 66 12.43 -7.95 -33.19
CA ALA A 66 10.98 -7.98 -33.06
C ALA A 66 10.50 -9.19 -32.24
N LEU A 67 11.06 -10.38 -32.47
CA LEU A 67 10.73 -11.59 -31.72
C LEU A 67 11.12 -11.48 -30.23
N LYS A 68 12.25 -10.85 -29.93
CA LYS A 68 12.67 -10.55 -28.54
C LYS A 68 11.72 -9.55 -27.86
N LEU A 69 11.29 -8.51 -28.57
CA LEU A 69 10.34 -7.52 -28.06
C LEU A 69 8.95 -8.13 -27.81
N MET A 70 8.50 -9.01 -28.72
CA MET A 70 7.26 -9.77 -28.55
C MET A 70 7.31 -10.75 -27.38
N ALA A 71 8.43 -11.47 -27.22
CA ALA A 71 8.62 -12.34 -26.06
C ALA A 71 8.65 -11.53 -24.74
N ALA A 72 9.34 -10.39 -24.71
CA ALA A 72 9.42 -9.53 -23.53
C ALA A 72 8.05 -8.92 -23.15
N THR A 73 7.27 -8.45 -24.14
CA THR A 73 5.93 -7.89 -23.90
C THR A 73 4.93 -8.96 -23.46
N ALA A 74 5.00 -10.17 -24.04
CA ALA A 74 4.17 -11.29 -23.61
C ALA A 74 4.51 -11.74 -22.18
N VAL A 75 5.79 -11.78 -21.82
CA VAL A 75 6.23 -12.10 -20.45
C VAL A 75 5.79 -11.01 -19.48
N LEU A 76 5.93 -9.72 -19.82
CA LEU A 76 5.49 -8.62 -18.98
C LEU A 76 3.97 -8.64 -18.75
N ALA A 77 3.18 -8.85 -19.81
CA ALA A 77 1.73 -8.98 -19.71
C ALA A 77 1.31 -10.20 -18.87
N PHE A 78 2.02 -11.33 -19.00
CA PHE A 78 1.80 -12.51 -18.17
C PHE A 78 2.12 -12.25 -16.70
N LEU A 79 3.25 -11.59 -16.39
CA LEU A 79 3.62 -11.23 -15.03
C LEU A 79 2.62 -10.25 -14.41
N LEU A 80 2.17 -9.23 -15.16
CA LEU A 80 1.14 -8.29 -14.71
C LEU A 80 -0.20 -8.98 -14.47
N HIS A 81 -0.58 -9.95 -15.30
CA HIS A 81 -1.81 -10.73 -15.13
C HIS A 81 -1.71 -11.70 -13.94
N VAL A 82 -0.57 -12.36 -13.74
CA VAL A 82 -0.33 -13.22 -12.58
C VAL A 82 -0.35 -12.38 -11.30
N PHE A 83 0.30 -11.22 -11.30
CA PHE A 83 0.26 -10.26 -10.20
C PHE A 83 -1.18 -9.81 -9.90
N TRP A 84 -1.92 -9.39 -10.94
CA TRP A 84 -3.33 -9.02 -10.83
C TRP A 84 -4.19 -10.17 -10.28
N ARG A 85 -4.00 -11.41 -10.75
CA ARG A 85 -4.79 -12.57 -10.29
C ARG A 85 -4.40 -13.01 -8.88
N CYS A 86 -3.13 -12.98 -8.51
CA CYS A 86 -2.67 -13.28 -7.15
C CYS A 86 -3.21 -12.23 -6.17
N CYS A 87 -3.09 -10.94 -6.50
CA CYS A 87 -3.65 -9.85 -5.70
C CYS A 87 -5.18 -9.92 -5.61
N CYS A 88 -5.90 -10.07 -6.73
CA CYS A 88 -7.37 -10.10 -6.72
C CYS A 88 -7.97 -11.41 -6.16
N SER A 89 -7.24 -12.53 -6.18
CA SER A 89 -7.67 -13.78 -5.55
C SER A 89 -7.56 -13.68 -4.02
N CYS A 90 -6.45 -13.15 -3.54
CA CYS A 90 -6.25 -12.86 -2.12
C CYS A 90 -7.29 -11.83 -1.63
N PHE A 91 -7.51 -10.75 -2.38
CA PHE A 91 -8.45 -9.70 -2.02
C PHE A 91 -9.92 -10.15 -2.01
N ARG A 92 -10.35 -11.00 -2.94
CA ARG A 92 -11.74 -11.51 -2.98
C ARG A 92 -12.05 -12.47 -1.83
N HIS A 93 -11.08 -13.28 -1.42
CA HIS A 93 -11.25 -14.19 -0.30
C HIS A 93 -11.36 -13.41 1.02
N VAL A 94 -10.45 -12.45 1.23
CA VAL A 94 -10.47 -11.56 2.40
C VAL A 94 -11.74 -10.71 2.44
N LYS A 95 -12.15 -10.10 1.33
CA LYS A 95 -13.37 -9.26 1.26
C LYS A 95 -14.65 -10.02 1.60
N ARG A 96 -14.75 -11.29 1.21
CA ARG A 96 -15.92 -12.14 1.51
C ARG A 96 -16.01 -12.50 3.00
N CYS A 97 -14.88 -12.78 3.65
CA CYS A 97 -14.83 -13.00 5.09
C CYS A 97 -15.02 -11.70 5.89
N TYR A 98 -14.43 -10.60 5.44
CA TYR A 98 -14.48 -9.30 6.11
C TYR A 98 -15.88 -8.65 6.09
N TYR A 99 -16.58 -8.65 4.94
CA TYR A 99 -17.93 -8.09 4.85
C TYR A 99 -18.98 -8.88 5.65
N SER A 100 -18.80 -10.20 5.81
CA SER A 100 -19.65 -11.03 6.67
C SER A 100 -19.47 -10.72 8.16
N TYR A 101 -18.29 -10.23 8.56
CA TYR A 101 -17.98 -9.86 9.95
C TYR A 101 -18.40 -8.43 10.27
N PHE A 102 -18.19 -7.49 9.33
CA PHE A 102 -18.47 -6.06 9.52
C PHE A 102 -19.98 -5.72 9.49
N SER A 103 -20.78 -6.45 8.71
CA SER A 103 -22.23 -6.24 8.64
C SER A 103 -22.96 -6.51 9.97
N SER A 104 -22.28 -7.16 10.92
CA SER A 104 -22.82 -7.55 12.23
C SER A 104 -22.53 -6.53 13.34
N CYS A 105 -21.64 -5.55 13.11
CA CYS A 105 -21.15 -4.61 14.15
C CYS A 105 -21.65 -3.16 14.00
N SER A 106 -22.56 -2.88 13.07
CA SER A 106 -22.93 -1.51 12.69
C SER A 106 -23.90 -0.80 13.66
N SER A 107 -24.14 -1.33 14.85
CA SER A 107 -25.22 -0.83 15.72
C SER A 107 -24.91 -0.96 17.21
N SER A 108 -23.98 -0.16 17.73
CA SER A 108 -23.85 0.29 19.14
C SER A 108 -22.43 0.89 19.35
N SER A 109 -22.17 2.03 19.97
CA SER A 109 -22.93 2.91 20.87
C SER A 109 -22.54 4.37 20.63
N ALA A 110 -23.52 5.27 20.72
CA ALA A 110 -23.38 6.70 20.50
C ALA A 110 -23.05 7.44 21.80
N ALA A 111 -21.83 7.30 22.29
CA ALA A 111 -21.25 8.34 23.13
C ALA A 111 -20.57 9.35 22.19
N THR A 112 -21.25 10.47 21.92
CA THR A 112 -20.69 11.58 21.13
C THR A 112 -19.41 12.07 21.78
N MET A 113 -18.32 12.11 21.02
CA MET A 113 -17.03 12.58 21.50
C MET A 113 -17.12 14.06 21.92
N ASP A 114 -16.28 14.48 22.88
CA ASP A 114 -16.20 15.88 23.30
C ASP A 114 -15.90 16.80 22.08
N PRO A 115 -16.78 17.75 21.73
CA PRO A 115 -16.55 18.69 20.64
C PRO A 115 -15.26 19.49 20.78
N SER A 116 -14.78 19.72 22.02
CA SER A 116 -13.55 20.46 22.28
C SER A 116 -12.31 19.71 21.78
N ALA A 117 -12.28 18.38 21.98
CA ALA A 117 -11.19 17.53 21.52
C ALA A 117 -11.16 17.45 19.99
N ILE A 118 -12.32 17.31 19.35
CA ILE A 118 -12.45 17.38 17.89
C ILE A 118 -11.88 18.70 17.36
N ALA A 119 -12.34 19.83 17.90
CA ALA A 119 -11.89 21.15 17.47
C ALA A 119 -10.38 21.36 17.71
N GLY A 120 -9.87 20.83 18.83
CA GLY A 120 -8.43 20.86 19.16
C GLY A 120 -7.58 20.15 18.11
N VAL A 121 -7.95 18.93 17.74
CA VAL A 121 -7.22 18.16 16.72
C VAL A 121 -7.34 18.79 15.34
N GLU A 122 -8.52 19.24 14.93
CA GLU A 122 -8.69 19.94 13.64
C GLU A 122 -7.83 21.19 13.55
N LYS A 123 -7.66 21.91 14.67
CA LYS A 123 -6.79 23.08 14.76
C LYS A 123 -5.31 22.69 14.66
N ILE A 124 -4.89 21.63 15.35
CA ILE A 124 -3.51 21.12 15.30
C ILE A 124 -3.15 20.68 13.88
N LEU A 125 -4.04 19.92 13.22
CA LEU A 125 -3.85 19.42 11.87
C LEU A 125 -4.03 20.50 10.79
N ASN A 126 -4.62 21.65 11.14
CA ASN A 126 -5.14 22.63 10.20
C ASN A 126 -6.00 21.97 9.10
N TYR A 127 -6.88 21.05 9.51
CA TYR A 127 -7.70 20.22 8.62
C TYR A 127 -9.11 20.08 9.18
N LYS A 128 -10.11 20.34 8.34
CA LYS A 128 -11.54 20.18 8.65
C LYS A 128 -12.04 18.86 8.07
N PHE A 129 -12.32 17.88 8.93
CA PHE A 129 -12.86 16.59 8.51
C PHE A 129 -14.27 16.73 7.93
N LYS A 130 -14.50 16.12 6.76
CA LYS A 130 -15.83 15.98 6.17
C LYS A 130 -16.61 14.92 6.94
N ASN A 131 -15.98 13.79 7.24
CA ASN A 131 -16.54 12.73 8.06
C ASN A 131 -15.91 12.73 9.46
N LYS A 132 -16.61 13.34 10.43
CA LYS A 132 -16.17 13.40 11.83
C LYS A 132 -16.00 12.04 12.49
N ARG A 133 -16.68 10.99 12.01
CA ARG A 133 -16.56 9.64 12.57
C ARG A 133 -15.15 9.06 12.41
N LEU A 134 -14.44 9.44 11.34
CA LEU A 134 -13.05 9.03 11.14
C LEU A 134 -12.14 9.62 12.22
N LEU A 135 -12.36 10.88 12.58
CA LEU A 135 -11.65 11.53 13.66
C LEU A 135 -12.02 10.95 15.03
N GLU A 136 -13.30 10.65 15.26
CA GLU A 136 -13.74 9.98 16.49
C GLU A 136 -13.10 8.59 16.65
N GLU A 137 -13.01 7.79 15.58
CA GLU A 137 -12.31 6.49 15.58
C GLU A 137 -10.82 6.68 15.86
N ALA A 138 -10.15 7.63 15.19
CA ALA A 138 -8.72 7.92 15.39
C ALA A 138 -8.38 8.40 16.81
N LEU A 139 -9.35 8.99 17.52
CA LEU A 139 -9.17 9.48 18.89
C LEU A 139 -9.72 8.52 19.96
N THR A 140 -10.05 7.28 19.58
CA THR A 140 -10.57 6.27 20.52
C THR A 140 -9.54 5.18 20.75
N HIS A 141 -9.02 5.11 21.97
CA HIS A 141 -8.13 4.03 22.40
C HIS A 141 -8.93 2.74 22.66
N SER A 142 -8.31 1.58 22.44
CA SER A 142 -8.93 0.27 22.64
C SER A 142 -9.41 0.03 24.09
N SER A 143 -8.83 0.72 25.08
CA SER A 143 -9.33 0.65 26.47
C SER A 143 -10.70 1.31 26.68
N PHE A 144 -11.14 2.19 25.78
CA PHE A 144 -12.47 2.82 25.86
C PHE A 144 -13.54 2.00 25.15
N SER A 145 -13.20 1.38 24.02
CA SER A 145 -14.14 0.62 23.20
C SER A 145 -13.45 -0.60 22.60
N ASN A 146 -14.08 -1.77 22.78
CA ASN A 146 -13.59 -3.03 22.22
C ASN A 146 -13.96 -3.23 20.74
N THR A 147 -14.82 -2.37 20.16
CA THR A 147 -15.35 -2.53 18.79
C THR A 147 -14.85 -1.48 17.81
N VAL A 148 -14.47 -0.30 18.31
CA VAL A 148 -13.99 0.84 17.51
C VAL A 148 -12.76 1.43 18.20
N SER A 149 -11.59 1.19 17.63
CA SER A 149 -10.30 1.71 18.08
C SER A 149 -9.56 2.34 16.91
N PHE A 150 -8.58 3.19 17.24
CA PHE A 150 -7.74 3.83 16.22
C PHE A 150 -6.85 2.84 15.45
N GLU A 151 -6.67 1.61 15.93
CA GLU A 151 -5.68 0.62 15.43
C GLU A 151 -5.89 0.28 13.94
N ARG A 152 -7.13 0.30 13.45
CA ARG A 152 -7.42 0.09 12.01
C ARG A 152 -6.98 1.28 11.16
N LEU A 153 -7.10 2.49 11.71
CA LEU A 153 -6.67 3.71 11.05
C LEU A 153 -5.15 3.86 11.13
N GLU A 154 -4.53 3.47 12.25
CA GLU A 154 -3.08 3.35 12.42
C GLU A 154 -2.48 2.49 11.33
N PHE A 155 -3.01 1.28 11.12
CA PHE A 155 -2.53 0.35 10.10
C PHE A 155 -2.46 0.97 8.69
N ILE A 156 -3.51 1.68 8.26
CA ILE A 156 -3.50 2.34 6.94
C ILE A 156 -2.71 3.65 6.97
N GLY A 157 -2.65 4.29 8.12
CA GLY A 157 -1.88 5.49 8.43
C GLY A 157 -0.39 5.30 8.22
N ASP A 158 0.21 4.30 8.87
CA ASP A 158 1.62 3.92 8.72
C ASP A 158 1.99 3.73 7.24
N ALA A 159 1.22 2.89 6.54
CA ALA A 159 1.44 2.65 5.11
C ALA A 159 1.33 3.93 4.26
N SER A 160 0.35 4.79 4.58
CA SER A 160 0.13 6.05 3.85
C SER A 160 1.23 7.07 4.09
N LEU A 161 1.70 7.25 5.33
CA LEU A 161 2.81 8.14 5.68
C LEU A 161 4.12 7.66 5.05
N GLY A 162 4.39 6.36 5.15
CA GLY A 162 5.56 5.74 4.52
C GLY A 162 5.58 5.95 3.01
N LEU A 163 4.43 5.83 2.35
CA LEU A 163 4.30 6.08 0.91
C LEU A 163 4.42 7.56 0.55
N ALA A 164 3.83 8.46 1.34
CA ALA A 164 3.89 9.90 1.12
C ALA A 164 5.33 10.40 1.18
N VAL A 165 6.08 10.01 2.22
CA VAL A 165 7.50 10.35 2.37
C VAL A 165 8.36 9.75 1.28
N ALA A 166 8.14 8.47 0.94
CA ALA A 166 8.88 7.82 -0.14
C ALA A 166 8.64 8.53 -1.48
N THR A 167 7.38 8.90 -1.76
CA THR A 167 7.00 9.63 -2.98
C THR A 167 7.64 11.01 -3.00
N HIS A 168 7.67 11.72 -1.88
CA HIS A 168 8.31 13.02 -1.76
C HIS A 168 9.80 12.94 -2.12
N PHE A 169 10.56 12.03 -1.50
CA PHE A 169 11.99 11.89 -1.81
C PHE A 169 12.26 11.38 -3.22
N PHE A 170 11.39 10.51 -3.76
CA PHE A 170 11.49 10.05 -5.14
C PHE A 170 11.30 11.20 -6.14
N ARG A 171 10.35 12.11 -5.89
CA ARG A 171 10.08 13.27 -6.74
C ARG A 171 11.15 14.36 -6.63
N LEU A 172 11.85 14.47 -5.50
CA LEU A 172 13.04 15.32 -5.32
C LEU A 172 14.27 14.82 -6.11
N GLY A 173 14.07 13.97 -7.12
CA GLY A 173 15.05 13.23 -7.93
C GLY A 173 16.14 14.02 -8.65
N GLN A 174 16.31 15.31 -8.37
CA GLN A 174 17.52 16.07 -8.69
C GLN A 174 18.77 15.54 -7.95
N LEU A 175 18.62 14.71 -6.91
CA LEU A 175 19.71 14.26 -6.05
C LEU A 175 20.36 12.90 -6.42
N LYS A 176 19.95 12.22 -7.50
CA LYS A 176 20.49 10.88 -7.89
C LYS A 176 20.63 9.90 -6.71
N LEU A 177 19.63 9.86 -5.83
CA LEU A 177 19.67 9.04 -4.63
C LEU A 177 19.58 7.55 -4.97
N THR A 178 20.43 6.75 -4.34
CA THR A 178 20.38 5.29 -4.42
C THR A 178 19.16 4.74 -3.66
N PRO A 179 18.67 3.52 -3.98
CA PRO A 179 17.58 2.88 -3.23
C PRO A 179 17.85 2.82 -1.71
N GLY A 180 19.07 2.48 -1.31
CA GLY A 180 19.44 2.43 0.10
C GLY A 180 19.43 3.79 0.80
N GLN A 181 19.75 4.88 0.09
CA GLN A 181 19.62 6.24 0.63
C GLN A 181 18.16 6.65 0.79
N LEU A 182 17.28 6.31 -0.16
CA LEU A 182 15.84 6.57 -0.06
C LEU A 182 15.23 5.85 1.15
N THR A 183 15.59 4.58 1.37
CA THR A 183 15.15 3.83 2.56
C THR A 183 15.60 4.51 3.84
N LYS A 184 16.88 4.89 3.96
CA LYS A 184 17.42 5.59 5.13
C LYS A 184 16.75 6.95 5.37
N LEU A 185 16.47 7.70 4.31
CA LEU A 185 15.77 8.99 4.42
C LEU A 185 14.33 8.80 4.90
N ARG A 186 13.64 7.79 4.37
CA ARG A 186 12.28 7.45 4.82
C ARG A 186 12.26 7.07 6.30
N GLU A 187 13.12 6.16 6.73
CA GLU A 187 13.25 5.74 8.15
C GLU A 187 13.65 6.91 9.06
N LYS A 188 14.44 7.86 8.55
CA LYS A 188 14.76 9.08 9.29
C LYS A 188 13.61 10.08 9.35
N CYS A 189 12.58 9.98 8.52
CA CYS A 189 11.47 10.94 8.51
C CYS A 189 10.23 10.38 9.21
N VAL A 190 9.95 9.09 9.00
CA VAL A 190 8.83 8.38 9.62
C VAL A 190 9.42 7.28 10.49
N SER A 191 9.42 7.52 11.80
CA SER A 191 9.80 6.55 12.82
C SER A 191 8.99 6.79 14.07
N ASN A 192 8.78 5.74 14.87
CA ASN A 192 7.99 5.84 16.10
C ASN A 192 8.49 6.96 17.02
N ALA A 193 9.82 7.12 17.15
CA ALA A 193 10.39 8.18 17.97
C ALA A 193 9.99 9.59 17.48
N LYS A 194 10.01 9.82 16.16
CA LYS A 194 9.65 11.13 15.57
C LYS A 194 8.15 11.40 15.66
N LEU A 195 7.33 10.39 15.36
CA LEU A 195 5.89 10.52 15.46
C LEU A 195 5.46 10.73 16.93
N ALA A 196 6.08 10.00 17.85
CA ALA A 196 5.84 10.17 19.28
C ALA A 196 6.21 11.57 19.78
N ARG A 197 7.34 12.11 19.32
CA ARG A 197 7.77 13.49 19.60
C ARG A 197 6.71 14.49 19.13
N VAL A 198 6.24 14.36 17.89
CA VAL A 198 5.17 15.22 17.33
C VAL A 198 3.90 15.15 18.19
N ALA A 199 3.48 13.96 18.60
CA ALA A 199 2.31 13.81 19.46
C ALA A 199 2.48 14.46 20.84
N ALA A 200 3.67 14.33 21.44
CA ALA A 200 4.01 14.95 22.71
C ALA A 200 4.03 16.48 22.62
N ASP A 201 4.69 17.05 21.60
CA ASP A 201 4.78 18.50 21.39
C ASP A 201 3.39 19.15 21.20
N HIS A 202 2.44 18.42 20.62
CA HIS A 202 1.06 18.88 20.40
C HIS A 202 0.05 18.43 21.46
N GLY A 203 0.46 17.63 22.44
CA GLY A 203 -0.42 17.08 23.48
C GLY A 203 -1.55 16.20 22.94
N LEU A 204 -1.34 15.52 21.80
CA LEU A 204 -2.38 14.72 21.13
C LEU A 204 -2.93 13.60 22.01
N TYR A 205 -2.08 13.00 22.85
CA TYR A 205 -2.47 11.95 23.80
C TYR A 205 -3.60 12.37 24.73
N TRP A 206 -3.61 13.64 25.15
CA TRP A 206 -4.60 14.15 26.10
C TRP A 206 -5.97 14.35 25.46
N LEU A 207 -6.04 14.42 24.12
CA LEU A 207 -7.28 14.52 23.35
C LEU A 207 -7.90 13.14 23.07
N LEU A 208 -7.20 12.05 23.41
CA LEU A 208 -7.71 10.69 23.28
C LEU A 208 -8.81 10.40 24.30
N ARG A 209 -9.86 9.74 23.81
CA ARG A 209 -10.86 9.06 24.59
C ARG A 209 -10.32 7.70 25.03
N LYS A 210 -10.06 7.59 26.33
CA LYS A 210 -9.40 6.45 26.97
C LYS A 210 -9.97 6.22 28.36
N TYR A 211 -9.91 4.98 28.85
CA TYR A 211 -10.39 4.59 30.18
C TYR A 211 -9.32 3.78 30.92
N ASN A 212 -9.18 4.03 32.23
CA ASN A 212 -8.27 3.33 33.14
C ASN A 212 -6.80 3.23 32.65
N THR A 213 -6.22 4.37 32.26
CA THR A 213 -4.87 4.45 31.65
C THR A 213 -3.79 5.06 32.55
N ALA A 214 -3.94 5.02 33.88
CA ALA A 214 -3.04 5.72 34.81
C ALA A 214 -1.55 5.45 34.58
N SER A 215 -1.15 4.18 34.41
CA SER A 215 0.25 3.84 34.13
C SER A 215 0.74 4.40 32.78
N LEU A 216 -0.14 4.45 31.77
CA LEU A 216 0.20 5.02 30.48
C LEU A 216 0.29 6.55 30.55
N ASP A 217 -0.60 7.19 31.32
CA ASP A 217 -0.55 8.63 31.60
C ASP A 217 0.78 9.01 32.26
N ASP A 218 1.28 8.23 33.22
CA ASP A 218 2.57 8.47 33.88
C ASP A 218 3.74 8.37 32.89
N ASN A 219 3.76 7.32 32.06
CA ASN A 219 4.78 7.14 31.03
C ASN A 219 4.78 8.29 30.01
N VAL A 220 3.59 8.74 29.59
CA VAL A 220 3.46 9.88 28.67
C VAL A 220 3.94 11.17 29.33
N ARG A 221 3.59 11.42 30.60
CA ARG A 221 4.08 12.61 31.34
C ARG A 221 5.59 12.61 31.54
N GLU A 222 6.19 11.45 31.78
CA GLU A 222 7.64 11.31 31.87
C GLU A 222 8.30 11.63 30.52
N TYR A 223 7.78 11.03 29.44
CA TYR A 223 8.28 11.27 28.09
C TYR A 223 8.11 12.73 27.66
N GLU A 224 6.94 13.35 27.88
CA GLU A 224 6.68 14.76 27.57
C GLU A 224 7.62 15.72 28.33
N ARG A 225 8.02 15.38 29.56
CA ARG A 225 9.02 16.16 30.31
C ARG A 225 10.39 16.03 29.66
N ALA A 226 10.83 14.81 29.36
CA ALA A 226 12.12 14.59 28.69
C ALA A 226 12.17 15.26 27.31
N VAL A 227 11.07 15.26 26.56
CA VAL A 227 10.87 15.97 25.30
C VAL A 227 11.09 17.47 25.46
N LYS A 228 10.51 18.10 26.49
CA LYS A 228 10.65 19.54 26.76
C LYS A 228 12.08 19.94 27.13
N ASP A 229 12.78 19.07 27.84
CA ASP A 229 14.14 19.33 28.30
C ASP A 229 15.20 19.03 27.23
N ALA A 230 14.87 18.22 26.22
CA ALA A 230 15.78 17.83 25.14
C ALA A 230 15.78 18.82 23.96
N ALA A 231 16.98 19.20 23.51
CA ALA A 231 17.17 20.02 22.31
C ALA A 231 16.96 19.26 20.98
N ASP A 232 17.16 17.94 20.98
CA ASP A 232 16.93 17.05 19.83
C ASP A 232 16.55 15.63 20.28
N ASP A 233 16.05 14.82 19.35
CA ASP A 233 15.56 13.45 19.60
C ASP A 233 16.62 12.50 20.19
N HIS A 234 17.93 12.72 19.93
CA HIS A 234 18.99 11.81 20.36
C HIS A 234 19.31 11.94 21.85
N ASN A 235 18.91 13.05 22.47
CA ASN A 235 19.13 13.32 23.88
C ASN A 235 17.97 12.83 24.78
N ILE A 236 16.94 12.22 24.19
CA ILE A 236 15.83 11.64 24.96
C ILE A 236 16.22 10.20 25.34
N THR A 237 16.53 9.99 26.61
CA THR A 237 16.87 8.66 27.15
C THR A 237 15.64 7.87 27.61
N VAL A 238 14.50 8.54 27.78
CA VAL A 238 13.22 7.92 28.15
C VAL A 238 12.62 7.23 26.94
N LYS A 239 12.19 5.98 27.10
CA LYS A 239 11.50 5.24 26.03
C LYS A 239 10.19 5.96 25.66
N ASN A 240 9.97 6.20 24.37
CA ASN A 240 8.69 6.73 23.90
C ASN A 240 7.55 5.71 24.10
N PRO A 241 6.39 6.12 24.63
CA PRO A 241 5.18 5.30 24.59
C PRO A 241 4.71 5.10 23.14
N ASP A 242 4.47 3.85 22.75
CA ASP A 242 4.10 3.49 21.36
C ASP A 242 2.82 4.21 20.90
N ILE A 243 1.83 4.34 21.81
CA ILE A 243 0.56 5.04 21.56
C ILE A 243 0.72 6.46 20.99
N LEU A 244 1.83 7.14 21.28
CA LEU A 244 2.09 8.48 20.75
C LEU A 244 2.40 8.45 19.25
N ALA A 245 3.09 7.43 18.76
CA ALA A 245 3.26 7.23 17.33
C ALA A 245 1.94 6.76 16.70
N ASP A 246 1.29 5.78 17.33
CA ASP A 246 0.08 5.14 16.82
C ASP A 246 -1.05 6.16 16.59
N VAL A 247 -1.23 7.13 17.48
CA VAL A 247 -2.24 8.19 17.31
C VAL A 247 -1.95 9.09 16.10
N VAL A 248 -0.67 9.40 15.83
CA VAL A 248 -0.31 10.22 14.67
C VAL A 248 -0.57 9.46 13.38
N GLU A 249 -0.23 8.18 13.36
CA GLU A 249 -0.52 7.29 12.22
C GLU A 249 -2.03 7.17 12.02
N ALA A 250 -2.79 6.95 13.08
CA ALA A 250 -4.25 6.87 13.00
C ALA A 250 -4.89 8.17 12.49
N LEU A 251 -4.41 9.33 12.92
CA LEU A 251 -4.87 10.61 12.40
C LEU A 251 -4.52 10.79 10.92
N ALA A 252 -3.31 10.40 10.50
CA ALA A 252 -2.93 10.40 9.10
C ALA A 252 -3.82 9.45 8.27
N GLY A 253 -4.11 8.26 8.79
CA GLY A 253 -5.05 7.31 8.19
C GLY A 253 -6.46 7.89 8.05
N ALA A 254 -6.96 8.54 9.10
CA ALA A 254 -8.26 9.21 9.08
C ALA A 254 -8.33 10.30 8.00
N VAL A 255 -7.31 11.17 7.91
CA VAL A 255 -7.23 12.20 6.86
C VAL A 255 -7.16 11.54 5.49
N TYR A 256 -6.31 10.53 5.31
CA TYR A 256 -6.14 9.81 4.05
C TYR A 256 -7.45 9.21 3.53
N LEU A 257 -8.27 8.65 4.41
CA LEU A 257 -9.62 8.17 4.07
C LEU A 257 -10.57 9.33 3.73
N ASP A 258 -10.55 10.42 4.50
CA ASP A 258 -11.44 11.57 4.32
C ASP A 258 -11.14 12.38 3.02
N VAL A 259 -9.90 12.30 2.53
CA VAL A 259 -9.48 12.81 1.22
C VAL A 259 -9.61 11.78 0.10
N ASN A 260 -10.25 10.63 0.34
CA ASN A 260 -10.51 9.56 -0.62
C ASN A 260 -9.22 8.96 -1.22
N PHE A 261 -8.28 8.60 -0.34
CA PHE A 261 -7.00 7.96 -0.68
C PHE A 261 -6.11 8.80 -1.60
N ASP A 262 -6.25 10.13 -1.53
CA ASP A 262 -5.43 11.08 -2.28
C ASP A 262 -4.17 11.42 -1.48
N LEU A 263 -3.05 10.83 -1.90
CA LEU A 263 -1.75 10.99 -1.23
C LEU A 263 -1.20 12.42 -1.31
N ASP A 264 -1.47 13.12 -2.42
CA ASP A 264 -1.01 14.50 -2.58
C ASP A 264 -1.74 15.40 -1.59
N LYS A 265 -3.06 15.23 -1.43
CA LYS A 265 -3.85 15.97 -0.42
C LYS A 265 -3.49 15.62 1.02
N LEU A 266 -3.09 14.38 1.32
CA LEU A 266 -2.59 14.00 2.64
C LEU A 266 -1.27 14.73 2.95
N TRP A 267 -0.37 14.82 1.96
CA TRP A 267 0.98 15.35 2.13
C TRP A 267 1.05 16.88 2.08
N THR A 268 0.25 17.53 1.23
CA THR A 268 0.20 18.99 1.15
C THR A 268 -0.64 19.56 2.27
N LYS A 269 -0.19 20.66 2.88
CA LYS A 269 -1.04 21.43 3.81
C LYS A 269 -2.36 21.74 3.11
N SER A 270 -3.47 21.46 3.80
CA SER A 270 -4.80 21.88 3.39
C SER A 270 -4.85 23.42 3.36
N GLU A 271 -4.42 24.02 2.26
CA GLU A 271 -4.75 25.39 1.91
C GLU A 271 -6.20 25.38 1.38
N ARG A 272 -7.15 25.72 2.26
CA ARG A 272 -8.48 26.20 1.90
C ARG A 272 -8.89 27.32 2.83
#